data_AF-A0A959IVG5-F1
#
_entry.id   AF-A0A959IVG5-F1
#
_cell.length_a   1.000
_cell.length_b   1.000
_cell.length_c   1.000
_cell.angle_alpha   90.00
_cell.angle_beta   90.00
_cell.angle_gamma   90.00
#
_symmetry.space_group_name_H-M   'P 1'
#
loop_
_entity.id
_entity.type
_entity.pdbx_description
1 polymer ?
#
loop_
_entity_poly.entity_id
_entity_poly.type
_entity_poly.pdbx_seq_one_letter_code
_entity_poly.pdbx_strand_id
1 'polypeptide(L)' 'MATDLEIAKTVQLQHIQHIAEKLNLNVEDLELYGKYKAK' A
#
# COMPACT_ATOMS: atom_id res chain seq x y z
N MET A 1 24.75 9.70 2.87
CA MET A 1 23.30 9.85 2.65
C MET A 1 22.77 8.48 2.28
N ALA A 2 21.60 8.09 2.79
CA ALA A 2 20.99 6.82 2.43
C ALA A 2 20.51 6.86 0.96
N THR A 3 20.55 5.73 0.28
CA THR A 3 19.99 5.60 -1.08
C THR A 3 18.45 5.57 -1.04
N ASP A 4 17.79 5.87 -2.16
CA ASP A 4 16.32 5.80 -2.24
C ASP A 4 15.78 4.42 -1.84
N LEU A 5 16.50 3.35 -2.18
CA LEU A 5 16.15 1.99 -1.79
C LEU A 5 16.27 1.78 -0.27
N GLU A 6 17.30 2.33 0.36
CA GLU A 6 17.46 2.24 1.81
C GLU A 6 16.37 3.01 2.53
N ILE A 7 16.01 4.19 2.03
CA ILE A 7 14.90 4.99 2.57
C ILE A 7 13.58 4.22 2.43
N ALA A 8 13.29 3.64 1.26
CA ALA A 8 12.08 2.85 1.04
C ALA A 8 11.95 1.65 2.00
N LYS A 9 13.06 1.00 2.34
CA LYS A 9 13.09 -0.14 3.28
C LYS A 9 12.84 0.26 4.73
N THR A 10 13.08 1.51 5.11
CA THR A 10 12.83 1.99 6.48
C THR A 10 11.37 2.31 6.77
N VAL A 11 10.53 2.41 5.73
CA VAL A 11 9.14 2.83 5.90
C VAL A 11 8.27 1.67 6.40
N GLN A 12 7.36 1.97 7.32
CA GLN A 12 6.32 1.03 7.71
C GLN A 12 5.18 1.05 6.68
N LEU A 13 5.07 -0.02 5.89
CA LEU A 13 4.03 -0.14 4.88
C LEU A 13 2.65 -0.30 5.52
N GLN A 14 1.70 0.52 5.09
CA GLN A 14 0.28 0.42 5.47
C GLN A 14 -0.44 -0.56 4.55
N HIS A 15 -1.40 -1.32 5.08
CA HIS A 15 -2.22 -2.22 4.26
C HIS A 15 -2.95 -1.43 3.16
N ILE A 16 -2.98 -1.97 1.94
CA ILE A 16 -3.54 -1.26 0.77
C ILE A 16 -5.04 -0.93 0.94
N GLN A 17 -5.76 -1.72 1.73
CA GLN A 17 -7.16 -1.47 2.07
C GLN A 17 -7.35 -0.13 2.79
N HIS A 18 -6.46 0.24 3.71
CA HIS A 18 -6.55 1.54 4.39
C HIS A 18 -6.34 2.74 3.43
N ILE A 19 -5.61 2.52 2.33
CA ILE A 19 -5.43 3.55 1.29
C ILE A 19 -6.67 3.62 0.41
N ALA A 20 -7.26 2.46 0.06
CA ALA A 20 -8.50 2.38 -0.69
C ALA A 20 -9.68 3.05 0.02
N GLU A 21 -9.84 2.82 1.33
CA GLU A 21 -10.87 3.46 2.15
C GLU A 21 -10.78 4.99 2.11
N LYS A 22 -9.56 5.54 2.16
CA LYS A 22 -9.33 6.99 2.04
C LYS A 22 -9.77 7.56 0.68
N LEU A 23 -9.77 6.72 -0.35
CA LEU A 23 -10.19 7.07 -1.70
C LEU A 23 -11.66 6.73 -1.96
N ASN A 24 -12.42 6.29 -0.94
CA ASN A 24 -13.79 5.77 -1.06
C ASN A 24 -13.91 4.61 -2.07
N LEU A 25 -12.85 3.81 -2.21
CA LEU A 25 -12.88 2.59 -3.01
C LEU A 25 -13.43 1.46 -2.14
N ASN A 26 -14.37 0.70 -2.69
CA ASN A 26 -14.93 -0.44 -1.99
C ASN A 26 -13.98 -1.63 -2.06
N VAL A 27 -13.83 -2.36 -0.95
CA VAL A 27 -12.87 -3.47 -0.84
C VAL A 27 -13.25 -4.63 -1.77
N GLU A 28 -14.53 -4.80 -2.04
CA GLU A 28 -15.07 -5.86 -2.90
C GLU A 28 -14.71 -5.68 -4.38
N ASP A 29 -14.46 -4.43 -4.79
CA ASP A 29 -14.03 -4.10 -6.15
C ASP A 29 -12.51 -4.22 -6.34
N LEU A 30 -11.76 -4.45 -5.24
CA LEU A 30 -10.30 -4.50 -5.25
C LEU A 30 -9.79 -5.93 -5.32
N GLU A 31 -9.05 -6.23 -6.37
CA GLU A 31 -8.33 -7.50 -6.48
C GLU A 31 -6.99 -7.38 -5.75
N LEU A 32 -6.91 -7.94 -4.53
CA LEU A 32 -5.73 -7.80 -3.68
C LEU A 32 -4.56 -8.71 -4.14
N TYR A 33 -3.40 -8.11 -4.36
CA TYR A 33 -2.14 -8.78 -4.66
C TYR A 33 -1.21 -8.75 -3.44
N GLY A 34 -1.57 -9.53 -2.43
CA GLY A 34 -0.93 -9.49 -1.12
C GLY A 34 -1.38 -8.28 -0.30
N LYS A 35 -0.57 -7.87 0.67
CA LYS A 35 -0.98 -6.88 1.70
C LYS A 35 -0.91 -5.42 1.25
N TYR A 36 -0.12 -5.14 0.21
CA TYR A 36 0.31 -3.77 -0.12
C TYR A 36 0.04 -3.38 -1.58
N LYS A 37 -0.68 -4.21 -2.34
CA LYS A 37 -1.00 -3.98 -3.76
C LYS A 37 -2.41 -4.48 -4.06
N ALA A 38 -3.12 -3.76 -4.93
CA ALA A 38 -4.45 -4.14 -5.42
C ALA A 38 -4.61 -3.66 -6.88
N LYS A 39 -5.54 -4.26 -7.62
CA LYS A 39 -5.98 -3.82 -8.95
C LYS A 39 -7.44 -3.40 -8.91
#